data_AF-A0A5M9QX98-F1
#
_entry.id   AF-A0A5M9QX98-F1
#
_cell.length_a   1.000
_cell.length_b   1.000
_cell.length_c   1.000
_cell.angle_alpha   90.00
_cell.angle_beta   90.00
_cell.angle_gamma   90.00
#
_symmetry.space_group_name_H-M   'P 1'
#
loop_
_entity.id
_entity.type
_entity.pdbx_description
1 polymer ?
#
loop_
_entity_poly.entity_id
_entity_poly.type
_entity_poly.pdbx_seq_one_letter_code
_entity_poly.pdbx_strand_id
1 'polypeptide(L)'
;MDVIKSGGVKDVTAMFDALDVSKASYSLFDITGNPVVSDQPLAISDGDLSVSFVVDGEYNTLKDGVSKDMRRVVVKAVTDSGRVSESEQYYAVLASSELSVPGDSFITVMEAKLSAMDMYGSEAFLLLSDHIQRQVLMEATQRLKHMRYSLKRIYKITDDYKARPQNILTANTLPFYLTANQSGEFIDFTELTDEQYQILPAYFVSDMAKACLTEAVMIVSTGGAADARDEGLLSESIGETTNMYRSGRAATQALARKTWRIVARYTDNTIRIGRG
;
A
#
# COMPACT_ATOMS: atom_id res chain seq x y z
N MET A 1 -18.74 -0.58 0.16
CA MET A 1 -18.26 -1.54 1.17
C MET A 1 -17.68 -0.73 2.31
N ASP A 2 -18.14 -0.96 3.53
CA ASP A 2 -17.78 -0.13 4.68
C ASP A 2 -16.46 -0.58 5.32
N VAL A 3 -15.69 0.36 5.85
CA VAL A 3 -14.33 0.11 6.36
C VAL A 3 -14.14 0.81 7.70
N ILE A 4 -13.74 0.05 8.72
CA ILE A 4 -13.43 0.58 10.05
C ILE A 4 -11.98 0.29 10.44
N LYS A 5 -11.46 1.08 11.39
CA LYS A 5 -10.17 0.81 12.02
C LYS A 5 -10.32 -0.30 13.07
N SER A 6 -9.25 -1.05 13.31
CA SER A 6 -9.16 -2.00 14.42
C SER A 6 -9.48 -1.33 15.74
N GLY A 7 -10.32 -1.97 16.56
CA GLY A 7 -10.85 -1.41 17.80
C GLY A 7 -11.96 -0.36 17.59
N GLY A 8 -12.31 -0.05 16.34
CA GLY A 8 -13.39 0.85 15.99
C GLY A 8 -14.75 0.21 16.15
N VAL A 9 -15.72 1.04 16.49
CA VAL A 9 -17.13 0.64 16.61
C VAL A 9 -17.80 0.69 15.23
N LYS A 10 -18.76 -0.20 14.96
CA LYS A 10 -19.53 -0.21 13.71
C LYS A 10 -21.03 -0.16 13.95
N ASP A 11 -21.67 0.88 13.41
CA ASP A 11 -23.13 0.95 13.33
C ASP A 11 -23.64 0.08 12.17
N VAL A 12 -24.59 -0.79 12.50
CA VAL A 12 -25.24 -1.71 11.56
C VAL A 12 -26.74 -1.47 11.64
N THR A 13 -27.36 -1.28 10.48
CA THR A 13 -28.82 -1.19 10.34
C THR A 13 -29.30 -2.31 9.44
N ALA A 14 -30.11 -3.22 9.97
CA ALA A 14 -30.72 -4.30 9.22
C ALA A 14 -32.22 -4.03 9.04
N MET A 15 -32.75 -4.31 7.85
CA MET A 15 -34.18 -4.21 7.57
C MET A 15 -34.82 -5.58 7.73
N PHE A 16 -36.06 -5.61 8.22
CA PHE A 16 -36.85 -6.82 8.33
C PHE A 16 -37.77 -6.98 7.13
N ASP A 17 -37.86 -8.21 6.62
CA ASP A 17 -38.78 -8.58 5.53
C ASP A 17 -40.23 -8.81 6.00
N ALA A 18 -40.49 -8.65 7.30
CA ALA A 18 -41.77 -8.94 7.94
C ALA A 18 -42.11 -7.88 9.00
N LEU A 19 -43.40 -7.65 9.21
CA LEU A 19 -43.93 -6.70 10.21
C LEU A 19 -44.21 -7.36 11.58
N ASP A 20 -44.30 -8.69 11.63
CA ASP A 20 -44.62 -9.50 12.81
C ASP A 20 -43.37 -10.12 13.45
N VAL A 21 -42.23 -9.42 13.40
CA VAL A 21 -40.98 -9.88 14.02
C VAL A 21 -41.07 -9.76 15.54
N SER A 22 -40.88 -10.87 16.25
CA SER A 22 -40.91 -10.90 17.72
C SER A 22 -39.57 -11.17 18.38
N LYS A 23 -38.60 -11.70 17.64
CA LYS A 23 -37.22 -11.83 18.12
C LYS A 23 -36.23 -11.50 17.02
N ALA A 24 -35.19 -10.75 17.37
CA ALA A 24 -34.03 -10.52 16.51
C ALA A 24 -32.73 -10.80 17.28
N SER A 25 -31.74 -11.31 16.57
CA SER A 25 -30.40 -11.56 17.10
C SER A 25 -29.36 -11.33 16.02
N TYR A 26 -28.12 -11.03 16.40
CA TYR A 26 -27.02 -10.95 15.46
C TYR A 26 -25.88 -11.90 15.83
N SER A 27 -25.21 -12.39 14.80
CA SER A 27 -23.97 -13.15 14.88
C SER A 27 -22.91 -12.50 14.02
N LEU A 28 -21.67 -12.47 14.51
CA LEU A 28 -20.52 -11.90 13.83
C LEU A 28 -19.53 -12.99 13.51
N PHE A 29 -19.10 -13.07 12.26
CA PHE A 29 -18.13 -14.04 11.78
C PHE A 29 -16.87 -13.36 11.23
N ASP A 30 -15.73 -14.01 11.39
CA ASP A 30 -14.47 -13.61 10.76
C ASP A 30 -14.38 -14.03 9.28
N ILE A 31 -13.29 -13.67 8.60
CA ILE A 31 -13.05 -14.03 7.19
C ILE A 31 -12.99 -15.54 6.95
N THR A 32 -12.66 -16.32 7.98
CA THR A 32 -12.59 -17.79 7.92
C THR A 32 -13.93 -18.45 8.24
N GLY A 33 -14.95 -17.67 8.60
CA GLY A 33 -16.28 -18.14 8.97
C GLY A 33 -16.40 -18.59 10.43
N ASN A 34 -15.39 -18.35 11.28
CA ASN A 34 -15.50 -18.63 12.70
C ASN A 34 -16.34 -17.54 13.38
N PRO A 35 -17.23 -17.91 14.32
CA PRO A 35 -18.00 -16.95 15.07
C PRO A 35 -17.08 -16.18 16.04
N VAL A 36 -17.05 -14.86 15.89
CA VAL A 36 -16.48 -13.93 16.88
C VAL A 36 -17.47 -13.73 18.01
N VAL A 37 -18.75 -13.62 17.66
CA VAL A 37 -19.90 -13.47 18.56
C VAL A 37 -21.08 -14.21 17.97
N SER A 38 -21.88 -14.90 18.80
CA SER A 38 -23.03 -15.67 18.36
C SER A 38 -24.31 -15.26 19.09
N ASP A 39 -25.40 -15.15 18.34
CA ASP A 39 -26.78 -15.02 18.81
C ASP A 39 -27.00 -13.96 19.90
N GLN A 40 -26.38 -12.80 19.74
CA GLN A 40 -26.61 -11.67 20.65
C GLN A 40 -28.00 -11.10 20.42
N PRO A 41 -28.81 -10.95 21.48
CA PRO A 41 -30.18 -10.47 21.34
C PRO A 41 -30.19 -8.99 20.95
N LEU A 42 -31.11 -8.64 20.04
CA LEU A 42 -31.39 -7.27 19.65
C LEU A 42 -32.71 -6.82 20.27
N ALA A 43 -32.73 -5.61 20.83
CA ALA A 43 -33.96 -5.00 21.32
C ALA A 43 -34.79 -4.49 20.12
N ILE A 44 -35.99 -5.03 19.98
CA ILE A 44 -36.97 -4.65 18.95
C ILE A 44 -38.33 -4.43 19.61
N SER A 45 -39.15 -3.57 19.01
CA SER A 45 -40.55 -3.34 19.38
C SER A 45 -41.49 -3.90 18.32
N ASP A 46 -42.71 -4.25 18.71
CA ASP A 46 -43.73 -4.75 17.78
C ASP A 46 -43.99 -3.72 16.66
N GLY A 47 -43.88 -4.18 15.42
CA GLY A 47 -44.06 -3.35 14.22
C GLY A 47 -42.80 -2.64 13.71
N ASP A 48 -41.63 -2.85 14.33
CA ASP A 48 -40.36 -2.34 13.80
C ASP A 48 -40.06 -2.95 12.42
N LEU A 49 -39.66 -2.10 11.47
CA LEU A 49 -39.26 -2.51 10.11
C LEU A 49 -37.75 -2.63 9.94
N SER A 50 -36.99 -2.17 10.93
CA SER A 50 -35.54 -2.24 10.94
C SER A 50 -35.03 -2.19 12.37
N VAL A 51 -33.81 -2.69 12.56
CA VAL A 51 -33.07 -2.60 13.82
C VAL A 51 -31.71 -1.99 13.55
N SER A 52 -31.34 -1.01 14.38
CA SER A 52 -30.02 -0.42 14.39
C SER A 52 -29.31 -0.80 15.66
N PHE A 53 -28.09 -1.32 15.54
CA PHE A 53 -27.27 -1.71 16.67
C PHE A 53 -25.80 -1.45 16.38
N VAL A 54 -25.03 -1.54 17.45
CA VAL A 54 -23.62 -1.19 17.49
C VAL A 54 -22.81 -2.45 17.72
N VAL A 55 -21.86 -2.73 16.82
CA VAL A 55 -20.84 -3.77 17.04
C VAL A 55 -19.67 -3.13 17.76
N ASP A 56 -19.42 -3.57 18.99
CA ASP A 56 -18.36 -3.04 19.85
C ASP A 56 -16.97 -3.21 19.26
N GLY A 57 -16.08 -2.28 19.62
CA GLY A 57 -14.69 -2.25 19.19
C GLY A 57 -13.88 -3.49 19.60
N GLU A 58 -14.26 -4.14 20.70
CA GLU A 58 -13.61 -5.37 21.17
C GLU A 58 -13.68 -6.49 20.13
N TYR A 59 -14.84 -6.67 19.49
CA TYR A 59 -15.03 -7.67 18.41
C TYR A 59 -14.37 -7.27 17.09
N ASN A 60 -14.02 -6.00 16.96
CA ASN A 60 -13.33 -5.42 15.81
C ASN A 60 -11.84 -5.21 16.06
N THR A 61 -11.28 -5.77 17.13
CA THR A 61 -9.84 -5.70 17.37
C THR A 61 -9.13 -6.82 16.60
N LEU A 62 -8.18 -6.44 15.75
CA LEU A 62 -7.35 -7.40 15.03
C LEU A 62 -6.29 -8.00 15.95
N LYS A 63 -5.98 -9.28 15.76
CA LYS A 63 -4.90 -9.97 16.47
C LYS A 63 -3.54 -9.46 15.99
N ASP A 64 -2.53 -9.58 16.85
CA ASP A 64 -1.15 -9.23 16.51
C ASP A 64 -0.69 -9.92 15.21
N GLY A 65 -0.08 -9.15 14.31
CA GLY A 65 0.36 -9.61 13.00
C GLY A 65 -0.72 -9.66 11.91
N VAL A 66 -1.99 -9.39 12.23
CA VAL A 66 -3.08 -9.30 11.24
C VAL A 66 -3.33 -7.84 10.86
N SER A 67 -3.06 -7.47 9.60
CA SER A 67 -3.22 -6.10 9.12
C SER A 67 -4.63 -5.78 8.61
N LYS A 68 -5.40 -6.81 8.25
CA LYS A 68 -6.76 -6.67 7.73
C LYS A 68 -7.57 -7.93 7.98
N ASP A 69 -8.86 -7.76 8.20
CA ASP A 69 -9.83 -8.85 8.32
C ASP A 69 -11.19 -8.42 7.78
N MET A 70 -12.03 -9.39 7.44
CA MET A 70 -13.41 -9.18 7.04
C MET A 70 -14.33 -9.59 8.18
N ARG A 71 -15.41 -8.82 8.35
CA ARG A 71 -16.48 -9.16 9.27
C ARG A 71 -17.76 -9.38 8.48
N ARG A 72 -18.39 -10.53 8.70
CA ARG A 72 -19.73 -10.85 8.20
C ARG A 72 -20.70 -10.79 9.37
N VAL A 73 -21.62 -9.84 9.32
CA VAL A 73 -22.73 -9.71 10.26
C VAL A 73 -23.92 -10.45 9.67
N VAL A 74 -24.48 -11.39 10.43
CA VAL A 74 -25.73 -12.06 10.10
C VAL A 74 -26.76 -11.65 11.13
N VAL A 75 -27.83 -11.00 10.69
CA VAL A 75 -28.96 -10.64 11.54
C VAL A 75 -30.10 -11.61 11.25
N LYS A 76 -30.49 -12.35 12.29
CA LYS A 76 -31.55 -13.34 12.25
C LYS A 76 -32.78 -12.79 12.95
N ALA A 77 -33.88 -12.73 12.22
CA ALA A 77 -35.19 -12.34 12.73
C ALA A 77 -36.15 -13.53 12.72
N VAL A 78 -36.99 -13.63 13.74
CA VAL A 78 -38.00 -14.67 13.91
C VAL A 78 -39.35 -13.99 14.10
N THR A 79 -40.31 -14.37 13.27
CA THR A 79 -41.69 -13.87 13.37
C THR A 79 -42.51 -14.63 14.39
N ASP A 80 -43.66 -14.09 14.79
CA ASP A 80 -44.66 -14.78 15.63
C ASP A 80 -45.16 -16.08 15.02
N SER A 81 -45.23 -16.13 13.70
CA SER A 81 -45.56 -17.33 12.92
C SER A 81 -44.44 -18.37 12.89
N GLY A 82 -43.27 -18.08 13.46
CA GLY A 82 -42.09 -18.95 13.51
C GLY A 82 -41.24 -18.94 12.24
N ARG A 83 -41.49 -18.00 11.31
CA ARG A 83 -40.67 -17.84 10.10
C ARG A 83 -39.35 -17.19 10.49
N VAL A 84 -38.26 -17.71 9.95
CA VAL A 84 -36.91 -17.17 10.13
C VAL A 84 -36.49 -16.43 8.87
N SER A 85 -35.98 -15.22 9.02
CA SER A 85 -35.29 -14.48 7.97
C SER A 85 -33.87 -14.12 8.43
N GLU A 86 -32.95 -14.07 7.47
CA GLU A 86 -31.54 -13.74 7.69
C GLU A 86 -31.14 -12.63 6.73
N SER A 87 -30.45 -11.61 7.24
CA SER A 87 -29.84 -10.56 6.43
C SER A 87 -28.34 -10.51 6.70
N GLU A 88 -27.55 -10.33 5.65
CA GLU A 88 -26.10 -10.33 5.73
C GLU A 88 -25.53 -8.95 5.37
N GLN A 89 -24.52 -8.53 6.14
CA GLN A 89 -23.72 -7.34 5.84
C GLN A 89 -22.25 -7.62 6.02
N TYR A 90 -21.43 -6.95 5.22
CA TYR A 90 -19.99 -7.14 5.18
C TYR A 90 -19.28 -5.80 5.41
N TYR A 91 -18.28 -5.81 6.28
CA TYR A 91 -17.38 -4.67 6.47
C TYR A 91 -15.94 -5.13 6.70
N ALA A 92 -14.98 -4.30 6.30
CA ALA A 92 -13.56 -4.57 6.52
C ALA A 92 -13.08 -3.91 7.82
N VAL A 93 -12.22 -4.62 8.56
CA VAL A 93 -11.48 -4.09 9.69
C VAL A 93 -10.02 -3.98 9.28
N LEU A 94 -9.45 -2.79 9.38
CA LEU A 94 -8.05 -2.53 9.03
C LEU A 94 -7.25 -2.16 10.27
N ALA A 95 -6.05 -2.72 10.39
CA ALA A 95 -5.11 -2.27 11.39
C ALA A 95 -4.86 -0.78 11.19
N SER A 96 -4.89 -0.04 12.30
CA SER A 96 -4.33 1.29 12.37
C SER A 96 -2.80 1.18 12.40
N SER A 97 -2.19 0.51 11.42
CA SER A 97 -0.74 0.46 11.32
C SER A 97 -0.25 1.70 10.59
N GLU A 98 0.74 2.34 11.21
CA GLU A 98 1.63 3.24 10.51
C GLU A 98 2.48 2.43 9.53
N LEU A 99 2.86 3.03 8.41
CA LEU A 99 3.76 2.37 7.46
C LEU A 99 5.10 2.13 8.14
N SER A 100 5.56 0.87 8.18
CA SER A 100 6.91 0.55 8.64
C SER A 100 7.94 0.99 7.61
N VAL A 101 9.05 1.59 8.06
CA VAL A 101 10.17 1.99 7.20
C VAL A 101 11.38 1.10 7.51
N PRO A 102 11.93 0.36 6.53
CA PRO A 102 11.65 0.34 5.09
C PRO A 102 10.64 -0.73 4.64
N GLY A 103 10.00 -1.45 5.56
CA GLY A 103 9.15 -2.62 5.28
C GLY A 103 8.02 -2.32 4.29
N ASP A 104 7.07 -1.50 4.71
CA ASP A 104 5.90 -1.13 3.90
C ASP A 104 6.16 0.07 3.00
N SER A 105 6.96 1.04 3.47
CA SER A 105 7.30 2.23 2.69
C SER A 105 8.69 2.77 3.00
N PHE A 106 9.27 3.54 2.08
CA PHE A 106 10.49 4.31 2.34
C PHE A 106 10.24 5.66 3.04
N ILE A 107 8.98 6.04 3.27
CA ILE A 107 8.59 7.27 3.95
C ILE A 107 7.29 7.04 4.74
N THR A 108 7.17 7.66 5.92
CA THR A 108 5.93 7.59 6.69
C THR A 108 4.82 8.44 6.04
N VAL A 109 3.55 8.18 6.36
CA VAL A 109 2.43 8.95 5.80
C VAL A 109 2.52 10.44 6.16
N MET A 110 2.90 10.76 7.41
CA MET A 110 2.98 12.15 7.87
C MET A 110 4.15 12.89 7.22
N GLU A 111 5.31 12.26 7.12
CA GLU A 111 6.46 12.84 6.40
C GLU A 111 6.16 13.01 4.90
N ALA A 112 5.42 12.06 4.31
CA ALA A 112 4.98 12.15 2.91
C ALA A 112 4.03 13.33 2.70
N LYS A 113 3.05 13.54 3.59
CA LYS A 113 2.15 14.70 3.56
C LYS A 113 2.90 16.01 3.70
N LEU A 114 3.81 16.10 4.67
CA LEU A 114 4.62 17.30 4.89
C LEU A 114 5.48 17.60 3.66
N SER A 115 6.18 16.60 3.14
CA SER A 115 7.03 16.74 1.95
C SER A 115 6.22 17.01 0.67
N ALA A 116 4.98 16.53 0.60
CA ALA A 116 4.08 16.79 -0.52
C ALA A 116 3.67 18.26 -0.60
N MET A 117 3.54 18.98 0.53
CA MET A 117 3.19 20.41 0.53
C MET A 117 4.21 21.26 -0.25
N ASP A 118 5.48 20.85 -0.25
CA ASP A 118 6.56 21.54 -0.95
C ASP A 118 6.76 21.03 -2.40
N MET A 119 6.00 20.01 -2.82
CA MET A 119 6.15 19.36 -4.12
C MET A 119 5.12 19.85 -5.14
N TYR A 120 5.58 20.27 -6.32
CA TYR A 120 4.68 20.64 -7.41
C TYR A 120 3.89 19.44 -7.96
N GLY A 121 2.56 19.59 -8.07
CA GLY A 121 1.66 18.58 -8.61
C GLY A 121 1.25 17.48 -7.63
N SER A 122 1.48 17.68 -6.34
CA SER A 122 1.11 16.74 -5.26
C SER A 122 -0.33 16.88 -4.76
N GLU A 123 -1.09 17.88 -5.24
CA GLU A 123 -2.45 18.18 -4.78
C GLU A 123 -3.36 16.95 -4.88
N ALA A 124 -3.29 16.21 -6.00
CA ALA A 124 -4.05 15.00 -6.21
C ALA A 124 -3.77 13.94 -5.13
N PHE A 125 -2.52 13.82 -4.67
CA PHE A 125 -2.14 12.91 -3.58
C PHE A 125 -2.68 13.39 -2.22
N LEU A 126 -2.60 14.70 -1.94
CA LEU A 126 -3.08 15.29 -0.68
C LEU A 126 -4.60 15.19 -0.50
N LEU A 127 -5.37 15.19 -1.60
CA LEU A 127 -6.82 15.05 -1.60
C LEU A 127 -7.32 13.61 -1.36
N LEU A 128 -6.43 12.62 -1.45
CA LEU A 128 -6.79 11.23 -1.18
C LEU A 128 -7.08 10.99 0.30
N SER A 129 -7.88 9.95 0.57
CA SER A 129 -8.03 9.46 1.94
C SER A 129 -6.72 8.85 2.46
N ASP A 130 -6.49 8.91 3.77
CA ASP A 130 -5.30 8.32 4.42
C ASP A 130 -5.08 6.84 4.07
N HIS A 131 -6.15 6.10 3.79
CA HIS A 131 -6.06 4.73 3.36
C HIS A 131 -5.46 4.60 1.96
N ILE A 132 -5.95 5.39 1.01
CA ILE A 132 -5.46 5.36 -0.38
C ILE A 132 -4.03 5.92 -0.45
N GLN A 133 -3.72 6.98 0.31
CA GLN A 133 -2.35 7.49 0.40
C GLN A 133 -1.36 6.40 0.84
N ARG A 134 -1.72 5.59 1.85
CA ARG A 134 -0.91 4.44 2.28
C ARG A 134 -0.71 3.42 1.17
N GLN A 135 -1.78 3.02 0.49
CA GLN A 135 -1.72 2.04 -0.59
C GLN A 135 -0.81 2.51 -1.74
N VAL A 136 -0.93 3.79 -2.12
CA VAL A 136 -0.11 4.38 -3.18
C VAL A 136 1.37 4.41 -2.75
N LEU A 137 1.67 4.75 -1.49
CA LEU A 137 3.04 4.72 -0.97
C LEU A 137 3.62 3.30 -0.93
N MET A 138 2.82 2.29 -0.59
CA MET A 138 3.23 0.88 -0.63
C MET A 138 3.52 0.41 -2.07
N GLU A 139 2.65 0.75 -3.02
CA GLU A 139 2.83 0.44 -4.44
C GLU A 139 4.10 1.11 -4.99
N ALA A 140 4.31 2.40 -4.70
CA ALA A 140 5.52 3.13 -5.07
C ALA A 140 6.79 2.47 -4.51
N THR A 141 6.73 2.04 -3.25
CA THR A 141 7.83 1.33 -2.57
C THR A 141 8.12 -0.01 -3.23
N GLN A 142 7.07 -0.77 -3.57
CA GLN A 142 7.22 -2.04 -4.26
C GLN A 142 7.93 -1.84 -5.60
N ARG A 143 7.52 -0.87 -6.43
CA ARG A 143 8.20 -0.56 -7.70
C ARG A 143 9.67 -0.20 -7.51
N LEU A 144 9.99 0.58 -6.48
CA LEU A 144 11.36 0.93 -6.14
C LEU A 144 12.16 -0.31 -5.70
N LYS A 145 11.61 -1.19 -4.85
CA LYS A 145 12.29 -2.42 -4.40
C LYS A 145 12.64 -3.39 -5.53
N HIS A 146 11.92 -3.36 -6.65
CA HIS A 146 12.24 -4.18 -7.83
C HIS A 146 13.49 -3.68 -8.59
N MET A 147 13.99 -2.48 -8.28
CA MET A 147 15.19 -1.94 -8.90
C MET A 147 16.46 -2.52 -8.27
N ARG A 148 17.49 -2.70 -9.09
CA ARG A 148 18.82 -3.14 -8.64
C ARG A 148 19.69 -1.94 -8.27
N TYR A 149 19.91 -1.72 -6.98
CA TYR A 149 20.79 -0.67 -6.48
C TYR A 149 22.15 -1.25 -6.12
N SER A 150 23.21 -0.68 -6.68
CA SER A 150 24.59 -1.11 -6.43
C SER A 150 25.08 -0.55 -5.10
N LEU A 151 25.55 -1.42 -4.22
CA LEU A 151 26.15 -1.01 -2.95
C LEU A 151 27.37 -0.11 -3.17
N LYS A 152 28.18 -0.37 -4.20
CA LYS A 152 29.31 0.50 -4.55
C LYS A 152 28.85 1.93 -4.85
N ARG A 153 27.78 2.07 -5.64
CA ARG A 153 27.22 3.39 -5.99
C ARG A 153 26.56 4.06 -4.79
N ILE A 154 25.84 3.28 -3.97
CA ILE A 154 25.24 3.77 -2.71
C ILE A 154 26.33 4.34 -1.81
N TYR A 155 27.46 3.67 -1.65
CA TYR A 155 28.58 4.12 -0.80
C TYR A 155 29.59 5.02 -1.51
N LYS A 156 29.34 5.39 -2.77
CA LYS A 156 30.25 6.18 -3.63
C LYS A 156 31.67 5.61 -3.70
N ILE A 157 31.78 4.29 -3.69
CA ILE A 157 33.05 3.57 -3.84
C ILE A 157 33.42 3.57 -5.33
N THR A 158 34.61 4.06 -5.63
CA THR A 158 35.19 4.05 -6.97
C THR A 158 36.14 2.86 -7.13
N ASP A 159 36.01 2.13 -8.23
CA ASP A 159 36.90 1.01 -8.58
C ASP A 159 38.26 1.49 -9.16
N ASP A 160 38.49 2.82 -9.24
CA ASP A 160 39.75 3.37 -9.75
C ASP A 160 40.89 3.17 -8.75
N TYR A 161 41.77 2.23 -9.07
CA TYR A 161 42.97 1.91 -8.29
C TYR A 161 43.92 3.10 -8.12
N LYS A 162 43.91 4.07 -9.05
CA LYS A 162 44.85 5.20 -9.05
C LYS A 162 44.37 6.43 -8.29
N ALA A 163 43.08 6.51 -7.96
CA ALA A 163 42.46 7.65 -7.29
C ALA A 163 42.01 7.31 -5.86
N ARG A 164 42.77 6.48 -5.14
CA ARG A 164 42.47 6.08 -3.76
C ARG A 164 43.10 7.05 -2.75
N PRO A 165 42.38 8.06 -2.22
CA PRO A 165 42.79 8.69 -0.97
C PRO A 165 42.75 7.64 0.14
N GLN A 166 43.76 7.66 1.02
CA GLN A 166 44.03 6.67 2.07
C GLN A 166 42.87 6.39 3.06
N ASN A 167 41.76 7.15 3.00
CA ASN A 167 40.67 7.14 3.97
C ASN A 167 39.28 6.75 3.39
N ILE A 168 39.16 6.29 2.14
CA ILE A 168 37.88 5.77 1.64
C ILE A 168 37.75 4.32 2.07
N LEU A 169 36.64 4.01 2.77
CA LEU A 169 36.21 2.66 3.12
C LEU A 169 36.43 1.73 1.92
N THR A 170 37.27 0.71 2.09
CA THR A 170 37.38 -0.34 1.08
C THR A 170 36.06 -1.09 1.06
N ALA A 171 35.60 -1.56 -0.11
CA ALA A 171 34.37 -2.35 -0.22
C ALA A 171 34.34 -3.53 0.79
N ASN A 172 35.52 -4.06 1.12
CA ASN A 172 35.76 -5.14 2.06
C ASN A 172 35.58 -4.77 3.55
N THR A 173 35.37 -3.48 3.87
CA THR A 173 35.13 -2.96 5.23
C THR A 173 33.69 -2.53 5.46
N LEU A 174 32.84 -2.66 4.45
CA LEU A 174 31.41 -2.44 4.60
C LEU A 174 30.82 -3.59 5.46
N PRO A 175 29.91 -3.29 6.40
CA PRO A 175 29.37 -4.28 7.35
C PRO A 175 28.82 -5.55 6.68
N PHE A 176 28.24 -5.42 5.48
CA PHE A 176 27.61 -6.51 4.70
C PHE A 176 28.62 -7.36 3.91
N TYR A 177 29.84 -6.90 3.68
CA TYR A 177 30.90 -7.72 3.07
C TYR A 177 31.63 -8.60 4.12
N LEU A 178 31.49 -8.27 5.41
CA LEU A 178 32.16 -8.97 6.52
C LEU A 178 31.35 -10.16 7.05
N THR A 179 30.04 -10.20 6.79
CA THR A 179 29.22 -11.38 6.98
C THR A 179 29.35 -12.26 5.73
N ALA A 180 29.98 -13.42 5.88
CA ALA A 180 30.34 -14.36 4.81
C ALA A 180 29.18 -14.91 3.93
N ASN A 181 27.97 -14.36 4.05
CA ASN A 181 26.75 -14.84 3.40
C ASN A 181 26.13 -13.85 2.38
N GLN A 182 26.60 -12.60 2.26
CA GLN A 182 26.06 -11.66 1.26
C GLN A 182 27.12 -11.24 0.25
N SER A 183 27.43 -12.15 -0.67
CA SER A 183 28.29 -11.93 -1.84
C SER A 183 27.55 -11.20 -2.98
N GLY A 184 26.76 -10.18 -2.66
CA GLY A 184 25.97 -9.41 -3.65
C GLY A 184 26.55 -8.02 -3.89
N GLU A 185 26.74 -7.61 -5.15
CA GLU A 185 27.07 -6.22 -5.51
C GLU A 185 25.86 -5.26 -5.32
N PHE A 186 24.68 -5.82 -5.04
CA PHE A 186 23.40 -5.12 -4.98
C PHE A 186 22.73 -5.26 -3.61
N ILE A 187 21.93 -4.26 -3.24
CA ILE A 187 21.06 -4.34 -2.06
C ILE A 187 19.86 -5.24 -2.34
N ASP A 188 19.51 -6.09 -1.37
CA ASP A 188 18.25 -6.83 -1.36
C ASP A 188 17.36 -6.30 -0.24
N PHE A 189 16.28 -5.60 -0.59
CA PHE A 189 15.34 -5.04 0.39
C PHE A 189 14.41 -6.09 1.02
N THR A 190 14.41 -7.34 0.53
CA THR A 190 13.58 -8.41 1.10
C THR A 190 14.25 -9.07 2.31
N GLU A 191 15.59 -9.09 2.33
CA GLU A 191 16.39 -9.64 3.43
C GLU A 191 16.89 -8.58 4.42
N LEU A 192 16.76 -7.30 4.06
CA LEU A 192 17.27 -6.19 4.85
C LEU A 192 16.42 -5.97 6.12
N THR A 193 17.05 -5.96 7.29
CA THR A 193 16.38 -5.60 8.55
C THR A 193 16.28 -4.09 8.74
N ASP A 194 15.37 -3.64 9.60
CA ASP A 194 15.19 -2.22 9.93
C ASP A 194 16.48 -1.57 10.44
N GLU A 195 17.23 -2.28 11.29
CA GLU A 195 18.53 -1.84 11.81
C GLU A 195 19.57 -1.68 10.71
N GLN A 196 19.62 -2.61 9.75
CA GLN A 196 20.54 -2.53 8.61
C GLN A 196 20.19 -1.39 7.67
N TYR A 197 18.90 -1.10 7.48
CA TYR A 197 18.46 0.04 6.68
C TYR A 197 18.88 1.37 7.29
N GLN A 198 18.80 1.51 8.62
CA GLN A 198 19.23 2.74 9.31
C GLN A 198 20.74 3.00 9.21
N ILE A 199 21.55 1.96 8.99
CA ILE A 199 23.01 2.08 8.78
C ILE A 199 23.35 2.57 7.36
N LEU A 200 22.41 2.53 6.42
CA LEU A 200 22.63 3.05 5.07
C LEU A 200 22.92 4.55 5.09
N PRO A 201 23.68 5.08 4.10
CA PRO A 201 24.02 6.49 4.10
C PRO A 201 22.77 7.39 4.07
N ALA A 202 22.72 8.40 4.93
CA ALA A 202 21.56 9.28 5.09
C ALA A 202 21.10 9.94 3.77
N TYR A 203 22.04 10.22 2.85
CA TYR A 203 21.68 10.73 1.52
C TYR A 203 20.89 9.69 0.70
N PHE A 204 21.26 8.42 0.76
CA PHE A 204 20.54 7.35 0.06
C PHE A 204 19.13 7.17 0.63
N VAL A 205 19.01 7.09 1.96
CA VAL A 205 17.72 6.97 2.65
C VAL A 205 16.79 8.14 2.32
N SER A 206 17.30 9.37 2.39
CA SER A 206 16.50 10.56 2.04
C SER A 206 16.13 10.64 0.55
N ASP A 207 16.98 10.16 -0.35
CA ASP A 207 16.64 10.06 -1.76
C ASP A 207 15.60 8.96 -2.04
N MET A 208 15.65 7.83 -1.33
CA MET A 208 14.65 6.77 -1.44
C MET A 208 13.28 7.25 -0.94
N ALA A 209 13.23 8.00 0.16
CA ALA A 209 12.01 8.64 0.65
C ALA A 209 11.42 9.63 -0.38
N LYS A 210 12.27 10.50 -0.95
CA LYS A 210 11.87 11.44 -2.02
C LYS A 210 11.41 10.73 -3.28
N ALA A 211 12.11 9.67 -3.69
CA ALA A 211 11.73 8.85 -4.84
C ALA A 211 10.38 8.18 -4.61
N CYS A 212 10.15 7.63 -3.42
CA CYS A 212 8.88 6.99 -3.05
C CYS A 212 7.71 7.98 -3.13
N LEU A 213 7.85 9.18 -2.56
CA LEU A 213 6.81 10.21 -2.67
C LEU A 213 6.60 10.66 -4.12
N THR A 214 7.69 10.85 -4.87
CA THR A 214 7.60 11.28 -6.27
C THR A 214 6.87 10.25 -7.11
N GLU A 215 7.17 8.97 -6.94
CA GLU A 215 6.49 7.87 -7.64
C GLU A 215 5.03 7.76 -7.21
N ALA A 216 4.73 7.90 -5.91
CA ALA A 216 3.38 7.90 -5.38
C ALA A 216 2.51 9.00 -6.02
N VAL A 217 3.01 10.23 -6.08
CA VAL A 217 2.31 11.33 -6.77
C VAL A 217 2.11 11.01 -8.24
N MET A 218 3.11 10.42 -8.90
CA MET A 218 2.99 10.06 -10.31
C MET A 218 1.91 9.00 -10.53
N ILE A 219 1.84 7.95 -9.71
CA ILE A 219 0.79 6.90 -9.73
C ILE A 219 -0.61 7.49 -9.60
N VAL A 220 -0.79 8.53 -8.79
CA VAL A 220 -2.09 9.17 -8.61
C VAL A 220 -2.43 10.09 -9.79
N SER A 221 -1.40 10.71 -10.39
CA SER A 221 -1.56 11.65 -11.51
C SER A 221 -1.68 10.98 -12.88
N THR A 222 -1.46 9.67 -13.00
CA THR A 222 -1.59 8.94 -14.28
C THR A 222 -3.05 8.91 -14.72
N GLY A 223 -3.30 9.47 -15.90
CA GLY A 223 -4.60 9.71 -16.51
C GLY A 223 -4.46 10.51 -17.81
N GLY A 224 -3.31 10.46 -18.47
CA GLY A 224 -3.00 11.29 -19.62
C GLY A 224 -2.38 10.54 -20.79
N ALA A 225 -2.18 11.25 -21.90
CA ALA A 225 -1.59 10.78 -23.16
C ALA A 225 -0.26 10.01 -23.05
N ALA A 226 0.46 10.08 -21.92
CA ALA A 226 1.66 9.31 -21.66
C ALA A 226 1.35 7.86 -21.25
N ASP A 227 0.28 7.65 -20.49
CA ASP A 227 -0.16 6.32 -20.05
C ASP A 227 -0.78 5.55 -21.21
N ALA A 228 -1.56 6.24 -22.05
CA ALA A 228 -2.07 5.67 -23.31
C ALA A 228 -0.95 5.15 -24.22
N ARG A 229 0.23 5.80 -24.22
CA ARG A 229 1.41 5.33 -24.95
C ARG A 229 2.05 4.10 -24.32
N ASP A 230 2.13 4.06 -22.99
CA ASP A 230 2.69 2.94 -22.25
C ASP A 230 1.77 1.70 -22.33
N GLU A 231 0.45 1.91 -22.45
CA GLU A 231 -0.58 0.90 -22.75
C GLU A 231 -0.60 0.46 -24.22
N GLY A 232 0.13 1.16 -25.11
CA GLY A 232 0.23 0.83 -26.52
C GLY A 232 -0.93 1.32 -27.40
N LEU A 233 -1.73 2.29 -26.91
CA LEU A 233 -2.77 2.94 -27.69
C LEU A 233 -2.14 3.80 -28.80
N LEU A 234 -2.53 3.53 -30.04
CA LEU A 234 -2.06 4.25 -31.23
C LEU A 234 -2.90 5.50 -31.51
N SER A 235 -4.15 5.50 -31.07
CA SER A 235 -5.04 6.65 -31.17
C SER A 235 -6.17 6.55 -30.17
N GLU A 236 -6.62 7.69 -29.68
CA GLU A 236 -7.83 7.82 -28.87
C GLU A 236 -8.77 8.84 -29.54
N SER A 237 -10.06 8.52 -29.57
CA SER A 237 -11.10 9.40 -30.09
C SER A 237 -11.98 9.87 -28.92
N ILE A 238 -11.98 11.18 -28.65
CA ILE A 238 -12.82 11.80 -27.62
C ILE A 238 -13.78 12.73 -28.36
N GLY A 239 -15.05 12.32 -28.44
CA GLY A 239 -16.06 13.00 -29.25
C GLY A 239 -15.68 12.96 -30.74
N GLU A 240 -15.49 14.13 -31.35
CA GLU A 240 -15.12 14.25 -32.77
C GLU A 240 -13.60 14.35 -33.01
N THR A 241 -12.80 14.51 -31.94
CA THR A 241 -11.35 14.74 -32.07
C THR A 241 -10.59 13.44 -31.89
N THR A 242 -9.75 13.11 -32.88
CA THR A 242 -8.87 11.93 -32.84
C THR A 242 -7.43 12.36 -32.58
N ASN A 243 -6.86 11.92 -31.47
CA ASN A 243 -5.45 12.11 -31.14
C ASN A 243 -4.64 10.90 -31.59
N MET A 244 -3.62 11.13 -32.42
CA MET A 244 -2.70 10.09 -32.90
C MET A 244 -1.41 10.09 -32.07
N TYR A 245 -1.02 8.92 -31.56
CA TYR A 245 0.23 8.71 -30.83
C TYR A 245 1.32 8.16 -31.76
N ARG A 246 2.57 8.57 -31.53
CA ARG A 246 3.73 8.14 -32.32
C ARG A 246 3.97 6.62 -32.17
N SER A 247 4.21 5.90 -33.26
CA SER A 247 4.40 4.44 -33.25
C SER A 247 5.72 4.02 -32.58
N GLY A 248 5.63 3.01 -31.71
CA GLY A 248 6.75 2.41 -30.99
C GLY A 248 6.40 2.16 -29.53
N ARG A 249 6.38 0.89 -29.09
CA ARG A 249 6.19 0.52 -27.69
C ARG A 249 7.29 1.18 -26.86
N ALA A 250 6.93 2.12 -26.00
CA ALA A 250 7.88 2.63 -25.02
C ALA A 250 8.39 1.43 -24.19
N ALA A 251 9.70 1.38 -23.92
CA ALA A 251 10.19 0.43 -22.94
C ALA A 251 9.40 0.69 -21.66
N THR A 252 8.64 -0.32 -21.19
CA THR A 252 7.77 -0.21 -20.01
C THR A 252 8.59 0.35 -18.87
N GLN A 253 8.40 1.65 -18.57
CA GLN A 253 9.24 2.33 -17.60
C GLN A 253 8.72 1.89 -16.23
N ALA A 254 9.47 1.05 -15.53
CA ALA A 254 9.05 0.52 -14.22
C ALA A 254 8.82 1.63 -13.17
N LEU A 255 9.35 2.83 -13.42
CA LEU A 255 9.23 4.03 -12.59
C LEU A 255 8.99 5.25 -13.48
N ALA A 256 8.32 6.26 -12.93
CA ALA A 256 8.18 7.55 -13.59
C ALA A 256 9.55 8.22 -13.83
N ARG A 257 9.67 9.03 -14.90
CA ARG A 257 10.92 9.71 -15.26
C ARG A 257 11.50 10.58 -14.14
N LYS A 258 10.64 11.24 -13.36
CA LYS A 258 11.07 12.08 -12.22
C LYS A 258 11.70 11.21 -11.14
N THR A 259 11.05 10.10 -10.78
CA THR A 259 11.56 9.08 -9.85
C THR A 259 12.89 8.51 -10.35
N TRP A 260 12.96 8.11 -11.62
CA TRP A 260 14.17 7.54 -12.23
C TRP A 260 15.39 8.45 -12.06
N ARG A 261 15.24 9.78 -12.26
CA ARG A 261 16.36 10.73 -12.10
C ARG A 261 16.96 10.74 -10.69
N ILE A 262 16.14 10.47 -9.67
CA ILE A 262 16.60 10.44 -8.28
C ILE A 262 17.43 9.17 -8.05
N VAL A 263 16.91 8.02 -8.50
CA VAL A 263 17.48 6.69 -8.20
C VAL A 263 18.57 6.23 -9.19
N ALA A 264 18.61 6.76 -10.41
CA ALA A 264 19.51 6.30 -11.48
C ALA A 264 21.01 6.41 -11.14
N ARG A 265 21.38 7.27 -10.19
CA ARG A 265 22.77 7.37 -9.70
C ARG A 265 23.19 6.15 -8.88
N TYR A 266 22.24 5.43 -8.31
CA TYR A 266 22.45 4.27 -7.45
C TYR A 266 22.30 2.93 -8.21
N THR A 267 21.65 2.94 -9.37
CA THR A 267 21.48 1.76 -10.21
C THR A 267 22.69 1.54 -11.12
N ASP A 268 23.02 0.28 -11.42
CA ASP A 268 24.02 -0.03 -12.44
C ASP A 268 23.37 0.00 -13.83
N ASN A 269 23.60 1.09 -14.57
CA ASN A 269 23.03 1.29 -15.91
C ASN A 269 23.98 0.81 -17.02
N THR A 270 24.96 -0.04 -16.71
CA THR A 270 25.89 -0.55 -17.73
C THR A 270 25.22 -1.61 -18.61
N ILE A 271 24.84 -1.22 -19.83
CA ILE A 271 24.45 -2.16 -20.87
C ILE A 271 25.72 -2.86 -21.36
N ARG A 272 25.96 -4.09 -20.89
CA ARG A 272 27.03 -4.94 -21.44
C ARG A 272 26.54 -5.56 -22.74
N ILE A 273 26.85 -4.91 -23.87
CA ILE A 273 26.64 -5.49 -25.19
C ILE A 273 27.69 -6.60 -25.38
N GLY A 274 27.27 -7.85 -25.25
CA GLY A 274 28.07 -8.99 -25.69
C GLY A 274 28.19 -8.96 -27.21
N ARG A 275 29.41 -9.05 -27.73
CA ARG A 275 29.62 -9.37 -29.15
C ARG A 275 29.23 -10.83 -29.35
N GLY A 276 28.11 -11.07 -30.01
CA GLY A 276 27.84 -12.34 -30.69
C GLY A 276 28.65 -12.41 -31.99
#